data_AF-M2A894-F1
#
_entry.id   AF-M2A894-F1
#
_cell.length_a   1.000
_cell.length_b   1.000
_cell.length_c   1.000
_cell.angle_alpha   90.00
_cell.angle_beta   90.00
_cell.angle_gamma   90.00
#
_symmetry.space_group_name_H-M   'P 1'
#
loop_
_entity.id
_entity.type
_entity.pdbx_description
1 polymer ?
#
loop_
_entity_poly.entity_id
_entity_poly.type
_entity_poly.pdbx_seq_one_letter_code
_entity_poly.pdbx_strand_id
1 'polypeptide(L)'
;MALSGTISIPPRFPELATISFETCDDGTHPMLVVAHQKLSPKLSIKRTFFPLDVKSLFVPKSTTDVDFEKGEWFEGVQLGQKANLMLDRTKVEGILFVREQAQSLLEMEAGMTAAESAEFYPPLPEDRSVNHYNMDPPGNTAGCH
;
A
#
# COMPACT_ATOMS: atom_id res chain seq x y z
N MET A 1 27.91 -2.03 -10.94
CA MET A 1 28.20 -2.98 -9.85
C MET A 1 28.56 -2.16 -8.62
N ALA A 2 27.71 -2.13 -7.59
CA ALA A 2 27.99 -1.44 -6.33
C ALA A 2 28.08 -2.51 -5.23
N LEU A 3 29.21 -2.54 -4.53
CA LEU A 3 29.56 -3.47 -3.47
C LEU A 3 29.91 -2.67 -2.20
N SER A 4 29.38 -3.11 -1.07
CA SER A 4 29.66 -2.69 0.32
C SER A 4 29.52 -1.19 0.66
N GLY A 5 28.45 -0.84 1.38
CA GLY A 5 28.45 0.32 2.27
C GLY A 5 27.45 1.44 1.99
N THR A 6 26.45 1.28 1.12
CA THR A 6 25.37 2.26 1.02
C THR A 6 24.38 2.06 2.17
N ILE A 7 24.70 2.61 3.34
CA ILE A 7 23.64 3.00 4.27
C ILE A 7 22.86 4.08 3.53
N SER A 8 21.73 3.72 2.93
CA SER A 8 20.81 4.70 2.37
C SER A 8 20.48 5.68 3.50
N ILE A 9 20.86 6.94 3.32
CA ILE A 9 20.42 8.01 4.22
C ILE A 9 18.92 7.83 4.35
N PRO A 10 18.37 7.66 5.57
CA PRO A 10 16.94 7.46 5.72
C PRO A 10 16.26 8.64 5.04
N PRO A 11 15.24 8.38 4.19
CA PRO A 11 14.57 9.44 3.49
C PRO A 11 14.07 10.46 4.52
N ARG A 12 14.18 11.75 4.18
CA ARG A 12 13.73 12.84 5.08
C ARG A 12 12.26 12.71 5.45
N PHE A 13 11.48 12.03 4.62
CA PHE A 13 10.07 11.78 4.82
C PHE A 13 9.78 10.29 4.83
N PRO A 14 8.80 9.84 5.63
CA PRO A 14 8.25 8.51 5.47
C PRO A 14 7.64 8.38 4.06
N GLU A 15 7.64 7.17 3.51
CA GLU A 15 7.00 6.91 2.22
C GLU A 15 5.51 7.24 2.27
N LEU A 16 5.01 7.89 1.22
CA LEU A 16 3.59 8.19 1.08
C LEU A 16 2.79 6.89 1.04
N ALA A 17 1.68 6.87 1.77
CA ALA A 17 0.74 5.77 1.75
C ALA A 17 -0.50 6.17 0.94
N THR A 18 -1.11 5.20 0.28
CA THR A 18 -2.47 5.36 -0.23
C THR A 18 -3.43 5.26 0.96
N ILE A 19 -4.11 6.36 1.25
CA ILE A 19 -5.04 6.50 2.37
C ILE A 19 -6.47 6.32 1.87
N SER A 20 -7.24 5.48 2.56
CA SER A 20 -8.67 5.31 2.37
C SER A 20 -9.42 5.30 3.70
N PHE A 21 -10.71 5.61 3.63
CA PHE A 21 -11.64 5.51 4.75
C PHE A 21 -12.68 4.45 4.40
N GLU A 22 -12.84 3.46 5.28
CA GLU A 22 -13.67 2.28 5.06
C GLU A 22 -14.74 2.20 6.16
N THR A 23 -15.98 1.84 5.81
CA THR A 23 -17.01 1.55 6.81
C THR A 23 -16.85 0.13 7.34
N CYS A 24 -17.11 -0.06 8.63
CA CYS A 24 -17.19 -1.39 9.23
C CYS A 24 -18.68 -1.85 9.23
N ASP A 25 -18.94 -3.08 8.80
CA ASP A 25 -20.30 -3.61 8.56
C ASP A 25 -21.17 -3.75 9.85
N ASP A 26 -20.57 -3.56 11.01
CA ASP A 26 -21.12 -3.76 12.35
C ASP A 26 -21.76 -2.50 12.97
N GLY A 27 -21.92 -1.42 12.19
CA GLY A 27 -22.84 -0.30 12.47
C GLY A 27 -22.54 0.55 13.72
N THR A 28 -21.50 0.19 14.48
CA THR A 28 -21.13 0.79 15.77
C THR A 28 -19.85 1.62 15.70
N HIS A 29 -18.97 1.34 14.73
CA HIS A 29 -17.80 2.16 14.39
C HIS A 29 -17.91 2.59 12.93
N PRO A 30 -18.31 3.84 12.64
CA PRO A 30 -18.76 4.20 11.30
C PRO A 30 -17.63 4.29 10.28
N MET A 31 -16.36 4.23 10.70
CA MET A 31 -15.24 4.49 9.81
C MET A 31 -13.92 3.93 10.37
N LEU A 32 -13.11 3.31 9.53
CA LEU A 32 -11.72 2.92 9.77
C LEU A 32 -10.83 3.72 8.82
N VAL A 33 -9.62 4.04 9.27
CA VAL A 33 -8.62 4.73 8.44
C VAL A 33 -7.57 3.70 8.01
N VAL A 34 -7.42 3.53 6.71
CA VAL A 34 -6.54 2.54 6.10
C VAL A 34 -5.40 3.24 5.39
N ALA A 35 -4.16 2.86 5.73
CA ALA A 35 -2.95 3.24 5.03
C ALA A 35 -2.36 2.02 4.34
N HIS A 36 -2.28 2.07 3.02
CA HIS A 36 -1.66 1.03 2.20
C HIS A 36 -0.35 1.53 1.58
N GLN A 37 0.73 0.78 1.77
CA GLN A 37 2.05 1.08 1.26
C GLN A 37 2.58 -0.11 0.47
N LYS A 38 3.07 0.15 -0.75
CA LYS A 38 3.79 -0.83 -1.56
C LYS A 38 5.29 -0.59 -1.42
N LEU A 39 5.91 -1.31 -0.49
CA LEU A 39 7.34 -1.18 -0.18
C LEU A 39 8.23 -1.74 -1.30
N SER A 40 7.73 -2.75 -2.02
CA SER A 40 8.41 -3.31 -3.20
C SER A 40 7.38 -3.96 -4.14
N PRO A 41 7.78 -4.39 -5.36
CA PRO A 41 6.91 -5.17 -6.23
C PRO A 41 6.31 -6.42 -5.58
N LYS A 42 6.99 -6.98 -4.56
CA LYS A 42 6.62 -8.20 -3.85
C LYS A 42 6.15 -7.97 -2.42
N LEU A 43 6.11 -6.73 -1.93
CA LEU A 43 5.75 -6.47 -0.52
C LEU A 43 4.83 -5.27 -0.43
N SER A 44 3.63 -5.52 0.07
CA SER A 44 2.66 -4.51 0.47
C SER A 44 2.35 -4.64 1.96
N ILE A 45 2.13 -3.50 2.59
CA ILE A 45 1.69 -3.41 3.97
C ILE A 45 0.42 -2.58 3.99
N LYS A 46 -0.62 -3.10 4.65
CA LYS A 46 -1.85 -2.37 4.97
C LYS A 46 -1.91 -2.20 6.49
N ARG A 47 -2.09 -0.97 6.95
CA ARG A 47 -2.32 -0.63 8.35
C ARG A 47 -3.69 0.00 8.50
N THR A 48 -4.47 -0.53 9.42
CA THR A 48 -5.82 -0.03 9.71
C THR A 48 -5.89 0.51 11.12
N PHE A 49 -6.42 1.72 11.27
CA PHE A 49 -6.50 2.46 12.53
C PHE A 49 -7.94 2.87 12.83
N PHE A 50 -8.24 3.03 14.12
CA PHE A 50 -9.45 3.74 14.53
C PHE A 50 -9.28 5.25 14.24
N PRO A 51 -10.35 5.95 13.84
CA PRO A 51 -10.28 7.39 13.56
C PRO A 51 -9.79 8.23 14.74
N LEU A 52 -10.12 7.82 15.97
CA LEU A 52 -9.69 8.50 17.21
C LEU A 52 -8.17 8.48 17.42
N ASP A 53 -7.48 7.53 16.80
CA ASP A 53 -6.02 7.40 16.86
C ASP A 53 -5.29 8.27 15.84
N VAL A 54 -5.99 8.75 14.81
CA VAL A 54 -5.42 9.63 13.79
C VAL A 54 -5.49 11.07 14.29
N LYS A 55 -4.33 11.71 14.42
CA LYS A 55 -4.22 13.12 14.84
C LYS A 55 -4.32 14.06 13.65
N SER A 56 -3.63 13.72 12.57
CA SER A 56 -3.65 14.52 11.36
C SER A 56 -3.37 13.66 10.13
N LEU A 57 -3.83 14.16 8.99
CA LEU A 57 -3.50 13.66 7.67
C LEU A 57 -2.84 14.79 6.91
N PHE A 58 -1.65 14.53 6.37
CA PHE A 58 -1.00 15.43 5.42
C PHE A 58 -1.12 14.88 4.01
N VAL A 59 -1.58 15.72 3.08
CA VAL A 59 -1.65 15.41 1.65
C VAL A 59 -0.74 16.38 0.91
N PRO A 60 0.39 15.93 0.34
CA PRO A 60 1.31 16.81 -0.37
C PRO A 60 0.69 17.29 -1.69
N LYS A 61 1.11 18.47 -2.15
CA LYS A 61 0.73 18.98 -3.48
C LYS A 61 1.37 18.17 -4.62
N SER A 62 2.55 17.59 -4.37
CA SER A 62 3.29 16.74 -5.30
C SER A 62 3.76 15.48 -4.58
N THR A 63 3.57 14.32 -5.21
CA THR A 63 3.96 13.02 -4.63
C THR A 63 5.42 12.68 -4.86
N THR A 64 6.08 13.40 -5.78
CA THR A 64 7.51 13.23 -6.11
C THR A 64 8.42 14.21 -5.35
N ASP A 65 7.88 15.32 -4.87
CA ASP A 65 8.61 16.36 -4.12
C ASP A 65 7.77 16.76 -2.91
N VAL A 66 7.96 16.01 -1.81
CA VAL A 66 7.20 16.18 -0.57
C VAL A 66 7.80 17.32 0.24
N ASP A 67 6.97 18.31 0.55
CA ASP A 67 7.32 19.47 1.37
C ASP A 67 6.13 19.80 2.28
N PHE A 68 6.33 19.75 3.61
CA PHE A 68 5.27 19.97 4.60
C PHE A 68 4.67 21.39 4.55
N GLU A 69 5.41 22.35 4.01
CA GLU A 69 4.93 23.72 3.77
C GLU A 69 4.09 23.81 2.48
N LYS A 70 4.16 22.80 1.61
CA LYS A 70 3.48 22.75 0.31
C LYS A 70 2.53 21.54 0.21
N GLY A 71 1.54 21.51 1.11
CA GLY A 71 0.46 20.53 1.07
C GLY A 71 -0.74 20.98 1.89
N GLU A 72 -1.68 20.06 2.06
CA GLU A 72 -2.88 20.26 2.85
C GLU A 72 -2.79 19.44 4.13
N TRP A 73 -3.06 20.09 5.26
CA TRP A 73 -3.15 19.46 6.57
C TRP A 73 -4.63 19.34 6.96
N PHE A 74 -5.03 18.14 7.36
CA PHE A 74 -6.38 17.87 7.85
C PHE A 74 -6.30 17.41 9.30
N GLU A 75 -6.95 18.17 10.18
CA GLU A 75 -6.99 17.90 11.63
C GLU A 75 -8.42 18.05 12.17
N GLY A 76 -8.72 17.36 13.27
CA GLY A 76 -9.98 17.49 13.99
C GLY A 76 -11.21 17.41 13.08
N VAL A 77 -12.01 18.48 13.05
CA VAL A 77 -13.25 18.53 12.25
C VAL A 77 -12.97 18.45 10.75
N GLN A 78 -11.89 19.07 10.26
CA GLN A 78 -11.54 19.03 8.83
C GLN A 78 -11.15 17.62 8.39
N LEU A 79 -10.44 16.88 9.26
CA LEU A 79 -10.15 15.47 9.03
C LEU A 79 -11.43 14.65 8.95
N GLY A 80 -12.39 14.86 9.86
CA GLY A 80 -13.69 14.20 9.82
C GLY A 80 -14.48 14.52 8.54
N GLN A 81 -14.48 15.78 8.09
CA GLN A 81 -15.12 16.17 6.83
C GLN A 81 -14.45 15.52 5.62
N LYS A 82 -13.12 15.54 5.56
CA LYS A 82 -12.34 14.90 4.49
C LYS A 82 -12.60 13.40 4.45
N ALA A 83 -12.65 12.77 5.61
CA ALA A 83 -12.92 11.36 5.75
C ALA A 83 -14.33 11.01 5.26
N ASN A 84 -15.33 11.80 5.62
CA ASN A 84 -16.71 11.61 5.12
C ASN A 84 -16.81 11.77 3.60
N LEU A 85 -16.06 12.70 3.00
CA LEU A 85 -16.00 12.85 1.54
C LEU A 85 -15.29 11.67 0.84
N MET A 86 -14.43 10.96 1.56
CA MET A 86 -13.63 9.86 1.04
C MET A 86 -14.22 8.47 1.31
N LEU A 87 -15.23 8.37 2.17
CA LEU A 87 -16.09 7.19 2.29
C LEU A 87 -16.57 6.81 0.88
N ASP A 88 -16.43 5.53 0.53
CA ASP A 88 -16.89 4.96 -0.74
C ASP A 88 -16.08 5.30 -2.00
N ARG A 89 -14.73 5.27 -1.92
CA ARG A 89 -13.75 4.93 -3.01
C ARG A 89 -12.74 6.02 -3.37
N THR A 90 -12.77 7.19 -2.74
CA THR A 90 -11.75 8.20 -3.02
C THR A 90 -10.50 7.89 -2.18
N LYS A 91 -9.38 7.64 -2.85
CA LYS A 91 -8.07 7.42 -2.23
C LYS A 91 -7.19 8.63 -2.43
N VAL A 92 -6.35 8.94 -1.45
CA VAL A 92 -5.33 10.01 -1.57
C VAL A 92 -3.96 9.46 -1.19
N GLU A 93 -2.90 9.99 -1.80
CA GLU A 93 -1.53 9.71 -1.34
C GLU A 93 -1.17 10.72 -0.26
N GLY A 94 -0.72 10.24 0.90
CA GLY A 94 -0.46 11.10 2.04
C GLY A 94 0.26 10.41 3.19
N ILE A 95 0.43 11.17 4.26
CA ILE A 95 1.09 10.73 5.50
C ILE A 95 0.06 10.84 6.63
N LEU A 96 -0.19 9.72 7.32
CA LEU A 96 -0.98 9.71 8.55
C LEU A 96 -0.09 9.90 9.76
N PHE A 97 -0.47 10.84 10.61
CA PHE A 97 0.12 11.02 11.94
C PHE A 97 -0.84 10.43 12.96
N VAL A 98 -0.38 9.37 13.63
CA VAL A 98 -1.15 8.64 14.63
C VAL A 98 -0.57 8.84 16.02
N ARG A 99 -1.37 8.59 17.05
CA ARG A 99 -0.87 8.58 18.44
C ARG A 99 0.23 7.54 18.60
N GLU A 100 1.21 7.83 19.44
CA GLU A 100 2.33 6.91 19.71
C GLU A 100 1.88 5.52 20.19
N GLN A 101 0.81 5.47 20.98
CA GLN A 101 0.23 4.23 21.53
C GLN A 101 -0.97 3.73 20.71
N ALA A 102 -1.19 4.26 19.50
CA ALA A 102 -2.27 3.82 18.65
C ALA A 102 -2.13 2.34 18.31
N GLN A 103 -3.19 1.57 18.56
CA GLN A 103 -3.25 0.21 18.06
C GLN A 103 -3.59 0.23 16.58
N SER A 104 -2.98 -0.68 15.82
CA SER A 104 -3.26 -0.84 14.40
C SER A 104 -3.38 -2.32 14.06
N LEU A 105 -4.31 -2.65 13.17
CA LEU A 105 -4.30 -3.94 12.50
C LEU A 105 -3.28 -3.87 11.37
N LEU A 106 -2.29 -4.76 11.41
CA LEU A 106 -1.25 -4.88 10.41
C LEU A 106 -1.53 -6.10 9.53
N GLU A 107 -1.72 -5.86 8.24
CA GLU A 107 -1.78 -6.89 7.21
C GLU A 107 -0.55 -6.74 6.31
N MET A 108 0.12 -7.85 6.03
CA MET A 108 1.29 -7.89 5.16
C MET A 108 1.02 -8.88 4.03
N GLU A 109 1.23 -8.44 2.81
CA GLU A 109 1.15 -9.28 1.62
C GLU A 109 2.56 -9.38 1.03
N ALA A 110 3.07 -10.61 1.01
CA ALA A 110 4.36 -10.95 0.42
C ALA A 110 4.11 -11.83 -0.82
N GLY A 111 4.49 -11.31 -1.98
CA GLY A 111 4.45 -12.02 -3.24
C GLY A 111 5.70 -12.86 -3.46
N MET A 112 5.52 -14.03 -4.04
CA MET A 112 6.60 -14.86 -4.56
C MET A 112 6.44 -14.99 -6.07
N THR A 113 7.55 -15.06 -6.80
CA THR A 113 7.48 -15.48 -8.19
C THR A 113 7.03 -16.93 -8.25
N ALA A 114 6.44 -17.31 -9.38
CA ALA A 114 5.98 -18.68 -9.56
C ALA A 114 7.16 -19.69 -9.56
N ALA A 115 8.38 -19.26 -9.91
CA ALA A 115 9.59 -20.09 -9.77
C ALA A 115 9.98 -20.27 -8.29
N GLU A 116 10.02 -19.19 -7.51
CA GLU A 116 10.26 -19.27 -6.06
C GLU A 116 9.18 -20.12 -5.38
N SER A 117 7.91 -19.99 -5.80
CA SER A 117 6.81 -20.79 -5.27
C SER A 117 7.00 -22.30 -5.48
N ALA A 118 7.55 -22.74 -6.62
CA ALA A 118 7.79 -24.15 -6.89
C ALA A 118 8.90 -24.76 -6.00
N GLU A 119 9.78 -23.96 -5.42
CA GLU A 119 10.78 -24.45 -4.47
C GLU A 119 10.14 -24.82 -3.12
N PHE A 120 9.10 -24.10 -2.71
CA PHE A 120 8.40 -24.32 -1.43
C PHE A 120 7.13 -25.18 -1.58
N TYR A 121 6.50 -25.13 -2.74
CA TYR A 121 5.31 -25.88 -3.11
C TYR A 121 5.56 -26.55 -4.48
N PRO A 122 6.43 -27.58 -4.54
CA PRO A 122 6.73 -28.24 -5.79
C PRO A 122 5.46 -28.86 -6.38
N PRO A 123 5.23 -28.73 -7.70
CA PRO A 123 4.08 -29.35 -8.35
C PRO A 123 4.15 -30.86 -8.18
N LEU A 124 3.00 -31.50 -8.02
CA LEU A 124 2.93 -32.95 -7.93
C LEU A 124 3.42 -33.56 -9.26
N PRO A 125 4.01 -34.77 -9.26
CA PRO A 125 4.53 -35.41 -10.48
C PRO A 125 3.52 -35.53 -11.64
N GLU A 126 2.23 -35.46 -11.33
CA GLU A 126 1.12 -35.55 -12.28
C GLU A 126 0.75 -34.19 -12.91
N ASP A 127 1.13 -33.07 -12.26
CA ASP A 127 0.99 -31.71 -12.78
C ASP A 127 2.10 -31.42 -13.79
N ARG A 128 1.90 -31.87 -15.04
CA ARG A 128 2.84 -31.58 -16.13
C ARG A 128 2.98 -30.06 -16.31
N SER A 129 4.22 -29.59 -16.22
CA SER A 129 4.70 -28.20 -16.29
C SER A 129 4.22 -27.34 -17.47
N VAL A 130 3.47 -27.92 -18.42
CA VAL A 130 2.98 -27.24 -19.63
C VAL A 130 1.76 -26.36 -19.35
N ASN A 131 0.97 -26.63 -18.30
CA ASN A 131 -0.24 -25.84 -17.99
C ASN A 131 -0.09 -24.82 -16.84
N HIS A 132 0.95 -24.95 -16.01
CA HIS A 132 1.05 -24.16 -14.76
C HIS A 132 1.70 -22.78 -14.95
N TYR A 133 2.47 -22.59 -16.03
CA TYR A 133 3.20 -21.35 -16.35
C TYR A 133 2.95 -20.92 -17.79
N ASN A 134 1.70 -20.92 -18.25
CA ASN A 134 1.39 -20.61 -19.65
C ASN A 134 1.86 -19.17 -19.98
N MET A 135 3.04 -19.08 -20.60
CA MET A 135 3.74 -17.85 -21.02
C MET A 135 3.28 -17.40 -22.42
N ASP A 136 2.04 -17.72 -22.79
CA ASP A 136 1.36 -17.18 -23.97
C ASP A 136 0.35 -16.11 -23.53
N PRO A 137 0.78 -14.87 -23.23
CA PRO A 137 -0.12 -13.74 -23.42
C PRO A 137 -0.46 -13.68 -24.92
N PRO A 138 -1.66 -13.23 -25.33
CA PRO A 138 -1.98 -13.02 -26.74
C PRO A 138 -1.10 -11.89 -27.29
N GLY A 139 0.13 -12.24 -27.68
CA GLY A 139 1.07 -11.39 -28.35
C GLY A 139 0.79 -11.43 -29.83
N ASN A 140 0.44 -10.29 -30.42
CA ASN A 140 0.42 -10.12 -31.86
C ASN A 140 1.75 -10.61 -32.43
N THR A 141 1.69 -11.60 -33.33
CA THR A 141 2.81 -12.07 -34.10
C THR A 141 3.45 -10.90 -34.83
N ALA A 142 4.66 -10.50 -34.42
CA ALA A 142 5.53 -9.70 -35.27
C ALA A 142 5.93 -10.61 -36.44
N GLY A 143 5.27 -10.41 -37.58
CA GLY A 143 5.50 -11.21 -38.77
C GLY A 143 6.95 -11.15 -39.24
N CYS A 144 7.45 -12.29 -39.71
CA CYS A 144 8.49 -12.41 -40.73
C CYS A 144 8.42 -13.83 -41.33
N HIS A 145 7.99 -13.85 -42.60
CA HIS A 145 8.06 -14.91 -43.63
C HIS A 145 7.18 -16.14 -43.50
#